data_AF-A0A5S3WFB3-F1
#
_entry.id   AF-A0A5S3WFB3-F1
#
_cell.length_a   1.000
_cell.length_b   1.000
_cell.length_c   1.000
_cell.angle_alpha   90.00
_cell.angle_beta   90.00
_cell.angle_gamma   90.00
#
_symmetry.space_group_name_H-M   'P 1'
#
loop_
_entity.id
_entity.type
_entity.pdbx_description
1 polymer ?
#
loop_
_entity_poly.entity_id
_entity_poly.type
_entity_poly.pdbx_seq_one_letter_code
_entity_poly.pdbx_strand_id
1 'polypeptide(L)'
;MHQYSDSEIRNICKEKLEALEHWLRRLIDLTLTPVYGDIFTYEDEKGNRLIKTKISNSVEERLKKEPTRYSRKIDAILLDDAIDIICNPELFKNHFNAPFKNAFPDGRNVTRTFLKRLTDPRNRLAHANPISTRQAEQVVCYTNDVIDSIKEFYRVENMQVEFNVPLIIKVIDSFGNTYYRENIAKATSGEILIDHSNDSNYYLRPSDILSIEIEVDPSFDESDYTIEWRGVSEEMKNSKKISLKLENRHVGQQFSLTCYITSKEDWHRIRGELDDVLMYQIKVLPPV
;
A
#
# COMPACT_ATOMS: atom_id res chain seq x y z
N MET A 1 24.47 -8.80 -11.71
CA MET A 1 24.52 -9.35 -10.35
C MET A 1 25.94 -9.58 -9.82
N HIS A 2 26.92 -9.97 -10.65
CA HIS A 2 28.30 -10.26 -10.23
C HIS A 2 29.18 -9.08 -9.78
N GLN A 3 28.70 -7.83 -9.86
CA GLN A 3 29.43 -6.64 -9.41
C GLN A 3 29.02 -6.17 -8.02
N TYR A 4 27.97 -6.76 -7.45
CA TYR A 4 27.48 -6.44 -6.11
C TYR A 4 28.11 -7.39 -5.08
N SER A 5 28.36 -6.87 -3.88
CA SER A 5 28.69 -7.67 -2.72
C SER A 5 27.50 -8.56 -2.31
N ASP A 6 27.78 -9.67 -1.62
CA ASP A 6 26.75 -10.58 -1.12
C ASP A 6 25.73 -9.86 -0.21
N SER A 7 26.18 -8.86 0.56
CA SER A 7 25.31 -8.02 1.39
C SER A 7 24.35 -7.17 0.56
N GLU A 8 24.82 -6.58 -0.54
CA GLU A 8 23.98 -5.76 -1.42
C GLU A 8 22.94 -6.62 -2.14
N ILE A 9 23.35 -7.79 -2.65
CA ILE A 9 22.44 -8.75 -3.29
C ILE A 9 21.33 -9.16 -2.32
N ARG A 10 21.69 -9.45 -1.07
CA ARG A 10 20.72 -9.83 -0.03
C ARG A 10 19.73 -8.70 0.27
N ASN A 11 20.20 -7.47 0.39
CA ASN A 11 19.32 -6.32 0.63
C ASN A 11 18.36 -6.10 -0.54
N ILE A 12 18.87 -6.09 -1.77
CA ILE A 12 18.03 -5.97 -2.98
C ILE A 12 16.97 -7.08 -3.03
N CYS A 13 17.35 -8.33 -2.77
CA CYS A 13 16.39 -9.44 -2.79
C CYS A 13 15.33 -9.32 -1.69
N LYS A 14 15.73 -8.85 -0.50
CA LYS A 14 14.81 -8.62 0.62
C LYS A 14 13.80 -7.53 0.27
N GLU A 15 14.27 -6.38 -0.22
CA GLU A 15 13.41 -5.28 -0.66
C GLU A 15 12.43 -5.72 -1.75
N LYS A 16 12.89 -6.49 -2.74
CA LYS A 16 12.04 -7.00 -3.82
C LYS A 16 10.97 -7.98 -3.34
N LEU A 17 11.31 -8.87 -2.40
CA LEU A 17 10.34 -9.79 -1.80
C LEU A 17 9.35 -9.07 -0.89
N GLU A 18 9.79 -8.09 -0.11
CA GLU A 18 8.91 -7.26 0.73
C GLU A 18 7.95 -6.45 -0.14
N ALA A 19 8.44 -5.86 -1.23
CA ALA A 19 7.59 -5.20 -2.22
C ALA A 19 6.58 -6.18 -2.82
N LEU A 20 6.99 -7.37 -3.26
CA LEU A 20 6.07 -8.38 -3.78
C LEU A 20 5.01 -8.75 -2.73
N GLU A 21 5.38 -9.02 -1.49
CA GLU A 21 4.43 -9.35 -0.42
C GLU A 21 3.41 -8.20 -0.23
N HIS A 22 3.85 -6.94 -0.25
CA HIS A 22 2.96 -5.77 -0.19
C HIS A 22 1.97 -5.76 -1.35
N TRP A 23 2.47 -5.91 -2.58
CA TRP A 23 1.66 -5.92 -3.79
C TRP A 23 0.63 -7.05 -3.81
N LEU A 24 1.01 -8.26 -3.40
CA LEU A 24 0.10 -9.40 -3.34
C LEU A 24 -0.99 -9.20 -2.28
N ARG A 25 -0.63 -8.76 -1.06
CA ARG A 25 -1.60 -8.48 0.00
C ARG A 25 -2.59 -7.43 -0.45
N ARG A 26 -2.10 -6.35 -1.04
CA ARG A 26 -2.92 -5.28 -1.58
C ARG A 26 -3.87 -5.78 -2.67
N LEU A 27 -3.37 -6.56 -3.63
CA LEU A 27 -4.21 -7.13 -4.68
C LEU A 27 -5.35 -7.97 -4.09
N ILE A 28 -5.05 -8.81 -3.09
CA ILE A 28 -6.07 -9.59 -2.40
C ILE A 28 -7.12 -8.68 -1.75
N ASP A 29 -6.68 -7.64 -1.03
CA ASP A 29 -7.57 -6.71 -0.35
C ASP A 29 -8.48 -5.97 -1.34
N LEU A 30 -7.90 -5.32 -2.36
CA LEU A 30 -8.65 -4.53 -3.34
C LEU A 30 -9.59 -5.37 -4.20
N THR A 31 -9.25 -6.64 -4.45
CA THR A 31 -10.08 -7.48 -5.32
C THR A 31 -11.18 -8.20 -4.54
N LEU A 32 -10.91 -8.65 -3.32
CA LEU A 32 -11.84 -9.49 -2.57
C LEU A 32 -12.68 -8.72 -1.54
N THR A 33 -12.13 -7.70 -0.89
CA THR A 33 -12.83 -6.96 0.16
C THR A 33 -14.10 -6.27 -0.34
N PRO A 34 -14.14 -5.64 -1.54
CA PRO A 34 -15.39 -5.05 -2.06
C PRO A 34 -16.49 -6.08 -2.35
N VAL A 35 -16.12 -7.32 -2.65
CA VAL A 35 -17.06 -8.39 -3.04
C VAL A 35 -17.54 -9.19 -1.83
N TYR A 36 -16.64 -9.46 -0.88
CA TYR A 36 -16.87 -10.41 0.22
C TYR A 36 -16.83 -9.75 1.61
N GLY A 37 -16.46 -8.48 1.73
CA GLY A 37 -16.24 -7.82 3.02
C GLY A 37 -15.02 -8.41 3.74
N ASP A 38 -15.19 -8.83 5.01
CA ASP A 38 -14.10 -9.46 5.76
C ASP A 38 -13.83 -10.90 5.27
N ILE A 39 -12.89 -11.01 4.34
CA ILE A 39 -12.49 -12.28 3.70
C ILE A 39 -12.05 -13.38 4.68
N PHE A 40 -11.64 -13.02 5.90
CA PHE A 40 -11.16 -13.98 6.90
C PHE A 40 -12.29 -14.66 7.67
N THR A 41 -13.47 -14.01 7.71
CA THR A 41 -14.67 -14.46 8.41
C THR A 41 -15.84 -14.74 7.47
N TYR A 42 -15.71 -14.40 6.18
CA TYR A 42 -16.72 -14.68 5.16
C TYR A 42 -17.07 -16.16 5.05
N GLU A 43 -18.37 -16.43 5.02
CA GLU A 43 -18.99 -17.72 4.74
C GLU A 43 -20.07 -17.56 3.66
N ASP A 44 -20.09 -18.47 2.69
CA ASP A 44 -21.12 -18.49 1.65
C ASP A 44 -22.47 -19.00 2.19
N GLU A 45 -23.52 -18.97 1.36
CA GLU A 45 -24.86 -19.49 1.73
C GLU A 45 -24.87 -20.96 2.15
N LYS A 46 -23.81 -21.72 1.82
CA LYS A 46 -23.62 -23.13 2.15
C LYS A 46 -22.70 -23.34 3.37
N GLY A 47 -22.25 -22.26 4.01
CA GLY A 47 -21.33 -22.30 5.15
C GLY A 47 -19.86 -22.57 4.79
N ASN A 48 -19.48 -22.51 3.52
CA ASN A 48 -18.09 -22.65 3.10
C ASN A 48 -17.35 -21.32 3.28
N ARG A 49 -16.15 -21.40 3.84
CA ARG A 49 -15.27 -20.25 3.98
C ARG A 49 -14.52 -19.94 2.69
N LEU A 50 -14.36 -18.65 2.40
CA LEU A 50 -13.55 -18.16 1.28
C LEU A 50 -12.07 -18.53 1.45
N ILE A 51 -11.56 -18.28 2.66
CA ILE A 51 -10.18 -18.53 3.04
C ILE A 51 -10.13 -19.73 4.00
N LYS A 52 -9.13 -20.59 3.82
CA LYS A 52 -8.90 -21.74 4.70
C LYS A 52 -8.76 -21.27 6.16
N THR A 53 -9.43 -21.94 7.08
CA THR A 53 -9.39 -21.65 8.53
C THR A 53 -7.97 -21.58 9.09
N LYS A 54 -7.04 -22.37 8.55
CA LYS A 54 -5.62 -22.33 8.94
C LYS A 54 -4.98 -20.94 8.71
N ILE A 55 -5.33 -20.26 7.62
CA ILE A 55 -4.81 -18.92 7.30
C ILE A 55 -5.46 -17.88 8.21
N SER A 56 -6.78 -17.96 8.43
CA SER A 56 -7.47 -17.06 9.37
C SER A 56 -6.90 -17.15 10.78
N ASN A 57 -6.70 -18.37 11.29
CA ASN A 57 -6.14 -18.59 12.63
C ASN A 57 -4.69 -18.09 12.73
N SER A 58 -3.86 -18.30 11.71
CA SER A 58 -2.46 -17.85 11.74
C SER A 58 -2.36 -16.32 11.73
N VAL A 59 -3.25 -15.64 11.01
CA VAL A 59 -3.37 -14.18 11.01
C VAL A 59 -3.80 -13.66 12.37
N GLU A 60 -4.83 -14.25 12.97
CA GLU A 60 -5.27 -13.85 14.31
C GLU A 60 -4.19 -14.04 15.38
N GLU A 61 -3.45 -15.15 15.33
CA GLU A 61 -2.33 -15.38 16.25
C GLU A 61 -1.22 -14.34 16.09
N ARG A 62 -0.89 -13.94 14.85
CA ARG A 62 0.13 -12.91 14.60
C ARG A 62 -0.33 -11.54 15.09
N LEU A 63 -1.59 -11.19 14.86
CA LEU A 63 -2.17 -9.94 15.37
C LEU A 63 -2.15 -9.88 16.89
N LYS A 64 -2.45 -11.00 17.57
CA LYS A 64 -2.37 -11.07 19.04
C LYS A 64 -0.94 -10.97 19.55
N LYS A 65 0.03 -11.57 18.84
CA LYS A 65 1.46 -11.55 19.23
C LYS A 65 2.14 -10.21 18.98
N GLU A 66 1.81 -9.55 17.87
CA GLU A 66 2.46 -8.32 17.41
C GLU A 66 1.42 -7.27 16.98
N PRO A 67 0.59 -6.77 17.90
CA PRO A 67 -0.55 -5.90 17.57
C PRO A 67 -0.15 -4.57 16.94
N THR A 68 1.04 -4.05 17.28
CA THR A 68 1.55 -2.79 16.73
C THR A 68 2.19 -2.93 15.36
N ARG A 69 2.48 -4.16 14.91
CA ARG A 69 3.19 -4.42 13.67
C ARG A 69 2.27 -4.45 12.45
N TYR A 70 1.02 -4.86 12.63
CA TYR A 70 0.08 -5.07 11.54
C TYR A 70 -1.14 -4.16 11.71
N SER A 71 -1.34 -3.23 10.78
CA SER A 71 -2.49 -2.31 10.82
C SER A 71 -3.80 -2.98 10.43
N ARG A 72 -3.75 -3.95 9.50
CA ARG A 72 -4.89 -4.75 9.04
C ARG A 72 -4.61 -6.24 9.15
N LYS A 73 -5.68 -7.04 9.17
CA LYS A 73 -5.59 -8.51 9.03
C LYS A 73 -4.83 -8.94 7.76
N ILE A 74 -5.05 -8.26 6.64
CA ILE A 74 -4.35 -8.56 5.37
C ILE A 74 -2.83 -8.36 5.48
N ASP A 75 -2.37 -7.39 6.27
CA ASP A 75 -0.94 -7.10 6.43
C ASP A 75 -0.19 -8.23 7.16
N ALA A 76 -0.93 -9.07 7.92
CA ALA A 76 -0.38 -10.21 8.66
C ALA A 76 -0.29 -11.52 7.84
N ILE A 77 -0.73 -11.52 6.58
CA ILE A 77 -0.61 -12.66 5.66
C ILE A 77 0.87 -12.82 5.23
N LEU A 78 1.40 -14.05 5.21
CA LEU A 78 2.73 -14.31 4.64
C LEU A 78 2.68 -14.62 3.14
N LEU A 79 3.83 -14.58 2.47
CA LEU A 79 3.96 -14.91 1.06
C LEU A 79 3.27 -16.24 0.69
N ASP A 80 3.48 -17.32 1.46
CA ASP A 80 2.85 -18.62 1.19
C ASP A 80 1.32 -18.59 1.32
N ASP A 81 0.81 -17.84 2.31
CA ASP A 81 -0.62 -17.66 2.53
C ASP A 81 -1.23 -16.87 1.35
N ALA A 82 -0.56 -15.80 0.90
CA ALA A 82 -0.97 -15.00 -0.26
C ALA A 82 -1.00 -15.84 -1.55
N ILE A 83 0.03 -16.66 -1.79
CA ILE A 83 0.07 -17.57 -2.94
C ILE A 83 -1.09 -18.56 -2.89
N ASP A 84 -1.40 -19.10 -1.72
CA ASP A 84 -2.51 -20.07 -1.55
C ASP A 84 -3.88 -19.44 -1.85
N ILE A 85 -4.09 -18.19 -1.42
CA ILE A 85 -5.32 -17.42 -1.71
C ILE A 85 -5.42 -17.11 -3.21
N ILE A 86 -4.39 -16.47 -3.77
CA ILE A 86 -4.39 -16.05 -5.18
C ILE A 86 -4.56 -17.24 -6.10
N CYS A 87 -3.83 -18.33 -5.83
CA CYS A 87 -3.89 -19.53 -6.63
C CYS A 87 -4.99 -20.50 -6.16
N ASN A 88 -6.03 -20.06 -5.45
CA ASN A 88 -7.24 -20.87 -5.28
C ASN A 88 -7.92 -21.05 -6.66
N PRO A 89 -8.40 -22.24 -7.07
CA PRO A 89 -8.98 -22.45 -8.39
C PRO A 89 -10.11 -21.48 -8.75
N GLU A 90 -11.04 -21.25 -7.82
CA GLU A 90 -12.21 -20.40 -8.05
C GLU A 90 -11.83 -18.92 -8.02
N LEU A 91 -11.07 -18.50 -7.00
CA LEU A 91 -10.62 -17.11 -6.91
C LEU A 91 -9.71 -16.72 -8.07
N PHE A 92 -8.83 -17.63 -8.50
CA PHE A 92 -7.98 -17.34 -9.65
C PHE A 92 -8.80 -17.16 -10.91
N LYS A 93 -9.76 -18.05 -11.16
CA LYS A 93 -10.63 -17.95 -12.34
C LYS A 93 -11.45 -16.66 -12.34
N ASN A 94 -12.02 -16.30 -11.20
CA ASN A 94 -12.99 -15.21 -11.12
C ASN A 94 -12.34 -13.83 -10.92
N HIS A 95 -11.18 -13.78 -10.25
CA HIS A 95 -10.61 -12.53 -9.74
C HIS A 95 -9.14 -12.33 -10.13
N PHE A 96 -8.30 -13.37 -10.07
CA PHE A 96 -6.85 -13.19 -10.21
C PHE A 96 -6.26 -13.57 -11.59
N ASN A 97 -7.05 -14.04 -12.55
CA ASN A 97 -6.51 -14.37 -13.87
C ASN A 97 -6.03 -13.12 -14.64
N ALA A 98 -6.78 -12.02 -14.57
CA ALA A 98 -6.44 -10.78 -15.26
C ALA A 98 -5.17 -10.11 -14.66
N PRO A 99 -5.04 -9.92 -13.33
CA PRO A 99 -3.83 -9.35 -12.73
C PRO A 99 -2.51 -10.04 -13.08
N PHE A 100 -2.54 -11.36 -13.32
CA PHE A 100 -1.35 -12.16 -13.61
C PHE A 100 -1.18 -12.48 -15.10
N LYS A 101 -2.05 -11.99 -15.98
CA LYS A 101 -2.08 -12.42 -17.37
C LYS A 101 -0.80 -12.09 -18.14
N ASN A 102 -0.18 -10.95 -17.84
CA ASN A 102 1.03 -10.51 -18.53
C ASN A 102 2.27 -11.28 -18.05
N ALA A 103 2.38 -11.51 -16.74
CA ALA A 103 3.48 -12.31 -16.19
C ALA A 103 3.37 -13.79 -16.57
N PHE A 104 2.17 -14.37 -16.46
CA PHE A 104 1.91 -15.80 -16.55
C PHE A 104 0.67 -16.10 -17.41
N PRO A 105 0.78 -15.97 -18.75
CA PRO A 105 -0.36 -16.07 -19.67
C PRO A 105 -1.03 -17.46 -19.66
N ASP A 106 -0.29 -18.49 -19.25
CA ASP A 106 -0.73 -19.88 -19.15
C ASP A 106 -1.55 -20.17 -17.88
N GLY A 107 -1.78 -19.15 -17.05
CA GLY A 107 -2.75 -19.17 -15.97
C GLY A 107 -2.24 -19.75 -14.65
N ARG A 108 -3.18 -20.28 -13.86
CA ARG A 108 -3.02 -20.57 -12.43
C ARG A 108 -1.82 -21.45 -12.08
N ASN A 109 -1.59 -22.53 -12.82
CA ASN A 109 -0.57 -23.51 -12.48
C ASN A 109 0.83 -22.92 -12.65
N VAL A 110 1.04 -22.19 -13.74
CA VAL A 110 2.28 -21.47 -14.02
C VAL A 110 2.51 -20.40 -12.94
N THR A 111 1.49 -19.59 -12.66
CA THR A 111 1.53 -18.58 -11.59
C THR A 111 1.96 -19.20 -10.25
N ARG A 112 1.32 -20.30 -9.84
CA ARG A 112 1.66 -21.02 -8.60
C ARG A 112 3.10 -21.52 -8.61
N THR A 113 3.56 -22.12 -9.71
CA THR A 113 4.92 -22.66 -9.83
C THR A 113 5.97 -21.55 -9.66
N PHE A 114 5.80 -20.42 -10.34
CA PHE A 114 6.78 -19.33 -10.28
C PHE A 114 6.77 -18.61 -8.93
N LEU A 115 5.59 -18.33 -8.37
CA LEU A 115 5.50 -17.74 -7.03
C LEU A 115 6.08 -18.67 -5.95
N LYS A 116 5.84 -19.99 -6.01
CA LYS A 116 6.41 -20.95 -5.03
C LYS A 116 7.93 -21.07 -5.11
N ARG A 117 8.56 -20.72 -6.24
CA ARG A 117 10.04 -20.66 -6.32
C ARG A 117 10.63 -19.56 -5.43
N LEU A 118 9.84 -18.54 -5.08
CA LEU A 118 10.25 -17.43 -4.22
C LEU A 118 10.20 -17.77 -2.73
N THR A 119 9.47 -18.83 -2.34
CA THR A 119 9.33 -19.24 -0.93
C THR A 119 10.66 -19.61 -0.28
N ASP A 120 11.51 -20.42 -0.93
CA ASP A 120 12.80 -20.83 -0.35
C ASP A 120 13.79 -19.66 -0.19
N PRO A 121 14.06 -18.84 -1.21
CA PRO A 121 14.90 -17.64 -1.06
C PRO A 121 14.38 -16.70 0.04
N ARG A 122 13.05 -16.49 0.11
CA ARG A 122 12.42 -15.67 1.15
C ARG A 122 12.66 -16.22 2.55
N ASN A 123 12.48 -17.52 2.75
CA ASN A 123 12.71 -18.15 4.05
C ASN A 123 14.19 -18.11 4.45
N ARG A 124 15.12 -18.30 3.52
CA ARG A 124 16.56 -18.14 3.79
C ARG A 124 16.90 -16.73 4.26
N LEU A 125 16.42 -15.72 3.54
CA LEU A 125 16.65 -14.32 3.89
C LEU A 125 16.06 -13.96 5.26
N ALA A 126 14.88 -14.48 5.60
CA ALA A 126 14.25 -14.28 6.91
C ALA A 126 15.08 -14.86 8.08
N HIS A 127 15.81 -15.96 7.84
CA HIS A 127 16.72 -16.58 8.81
C HIS A 127 18.17 -16.13 8.67
N ALA A 128 18.41 -15.03 7.94
CA ALA A 128 19.73 -14.48 7.64
C ALA A 128 20.72 -15.45 6.95
N ASN A 129 20.20 -16.49 6.32
CA ASN A 129 20.97 -17.49 5.57
C ASN A 129 21.37 -16.99 4.18
N PRO A 130 22.47 -17.52 3.61
CA PRO A 130 22.90 -17.16 2.25
C PRO A 130 21.93 -17.67 1.19
N ILE A 131 21.83 -16.92 0.10
CA ILE A 131 21.13 -17.30 -1.13
C ILE A 131 22.15 -17.41 -2.26
N SER A 132 21.91 -18.30 -3.23
CA SER A 132 22.77 -18.40 -4.40
C SER A 132 22.50 -17.27 -5.39
N THR A 133 23.44 -17.01 -6.30
CA THR A 133 23.24 -16.03 -7.39
C THR A 133 22.01 -16.38 -8.22
N ARG A 134 21.78 -17.67 -8.50
CA ARG A 134 20.58 -18.13 -9.21
C ARG A 134 19.29 -17.83 -8.46
N GLN A 135 19.29 -17.97 -7.13
CA GLN A 135 18.13 -17.62 -6.31
C GLN A 135 17.88 -16.12 -6.33
N ALA A 136 18.94 -15.31 -6.27
CA ALA A 136 18.82 -13.86 -6.37
C ALA A 136 18.27 -13.42 -7.74
N GLU A 137 18.72 -14.02 -8.84
CA GLU A 137 18.17 -13.81 -10.19
C GLU A 137 16.68 -14.15 -10.26
N GLN A 138 16.29 -15.30 -9.70
CA GLN A 138 14.88 -15.69 -9.65
C GLN A 138 14.03 -14.70 -8.85
N VAL A 139 14.54 -14.22 -7.71
CA VAL A 139 13.86 -13.20 -6.91
C VAL A 139 13.66 -11.95 -7.74
N VAL A 140 14.73 -11.39 -8.30
CA VAL A 140 14.65 -10.12 -9.05
C VAL A 140 13.71 -10.23 -10.25
N CYS A 141 13.84 -11.27 -11.07
CA CYS A 141 13.02 -11.40 -12.27
C CYS A 141 11.54 -11.65 -11.93
N TYR A 142 11.23 -12.69 -11.15
CA TYR A 142 9.83 -13.06 -10.93
C TYR A 142 9.08 -12.05 -10.07
N THR A 143 9.75 -11.32 -9.17
CA THR A 143 9.09 -10.25 -8.41
C THR A 143 8.72 -9.09 -9.33
N ASN A 144 9.63 -8.65 -10.21
CA ASN A 144 9.35 -7.58 -11.17
C ASN A 144 8.26 -8.00 -12.15
N ASP A 145 8.34 -9.19 -12.76
CA ASP A 145 7.32 -9.68 -13.71
C ASP A 145 5.90 -9.62 -13.10
N VAL A 146 5.78 -10.06 -11.84
CA VAL A 146 4.50 -10.05 -11.13
C VAL A 146 4.04 -8.64 -10.80
N ILE A 147 4.93 -7.80 -10.26
CA ILE A 147 4.58 -6.43 -9.88
C ILE A 147 4.17 -5.63 -11.13
N ASP A 148 4.90 -5.75 -12.23
CA ASP A 148 4.61 -5.05 -13.48
C ASP A 148 3.29 -5.54 -14.10
N SER A 149 3.00 -6.85 -14.01
CA SER A 149 1.70 -7.38 -14.43
C SER A 149 0.53 -6.84 -13.60
N ILE A 150 0.69 -6.71 -12.29
CA ILE A 150 -0.33 -6.14 -11.40
C ILE A 150 -0.51 -4.63 -11.66
N LYS A 151 0.59 -3.90 -11.86
CA LYS A 151 0.56 -2.48 -12.24
C LYS A 151 -0.22 -2.28 -13.53
N GLU A 152 0.08 -3.07 -14.57
CA GLU A 152 -0.60 -2.96 -15.85
C GLU A 152 -2.09 -3.29 -15.73
N PHE A 153 -2.46 -4.29 -14.92
CA PHE A 153 -3.86 -4.57 -14.62
C PHE A 153 -4.57 -3.37 -14.01
N TYR A 154 -4.00 -2.75 -12.98
CA TYR A 154 -4.58 -1.56 -12.38
C TYR A 154 -4.60 -0.37 -13.34
N ARG A 155 -3.58 -0.22 -14.18
CA ARG A 155 -3.57 0.83 -15.21
C ARG A 155 -4.75 0.66 -16.17
N VAL A 156 -5.01 -0.57 -16.63
CA VAL A 156 -6.14 -0.86 -17.52
C VAL A 156 -7.49 -0.65 -16.83
N GLU A 157 -7.63 -1.10 -15.57
CA GLU A 157 -8.86 -0.87 -14.79
C GLU A 157 -9.09 0.62 -14.54
N ASN A 158 -8.06 1.37 -14.14
CA ASN A 158 -8.14 2.82 -13.94
C ASN A 158 -8.37 3.60 -15.23
N MET A 159 -7.89 3.11 -16.39
CA MET A 159 -8.24 3.69 -17.70
C MET A 159 -9.74 3.56 -18.04
N GLN A 160 -10.50 2.71 -17.36
CA GLN A 160 -11.96 2.69 -17.48
C GLN A 160 -12.64 3.77 -16.62
N VAL A 161 -11.91 4.41 -15.71
CA VAL A 161 -12.39 5.54 -14.92
C VAL A 161 -12.30 6.81 -15.76
N GLU A 162 -13.33 7.66 -15.69
CA GLU A 162 -13.46 8.89 -16.49
C GLU A 162 -12.24 9.83 -16.38
N PHE A 163 -11.52 9.78 -15.25
CA PHE A 163 -10.24 10.45 -15.03
C PHE A 163 -9.20 9.47 -14.47
N ASN A 164 -8.36 8.91 -15.33
CA ASN A 164 -7.26 8.01 -14.96
C ASN A 164 -6.03 8.82 -14.47
N VAL A 165 -6.00 9.15 -13.19
CA VAL A 165 -4.97 10.01 -12.59
C VAL A 165 -4.44 9.39 -11.28
N PRO A 166 -3.21 9.72 -10.83
CA PRO A 166 -2.65 9.21 -9.59
C PRO A 166 -3.44 9.72 -8.37
N LEU A 167 -4.02 8.80 -7.60
CA LEU A 167 -4.82 9.12 -6.41
C LEU A 167 -4.15 8.64 -5.13
N ILE A 168 -4.32 9.39 -4.05
CA ILE A 168 -4.00 8.94 -2.69
C ILE A 168 -5.05 7.91 -2.28
N ILE A 169 -4.59 6.73 -1.93
CA ILE A 169 -5.43 5.57 -1.60
C ILE A 169 -5.38 5.22 -0.10
N LYS A 170 -4.32 5.65 0.59
CA LYS A 170 -4.04 5.37 1.99
C LYS A 170 -3.32 6.54 2.63
N VAL A 171 -3.69 6.86 3.87
CA VAL A 171 -3.03 7.87 4.72
C VAL A 171 -2.78 7.25 6.10
N ILE A 172 -1.59 7.43 6.64
CA ILE A 172 -1.19 7.02 7.99
C ILE A 172 -0.72 8.27 8.74
N ASP A 173 -1.25 8.50 9.95
CA ASP A 173 -0.87 9.65 10.77
C ASP A 173 0.05 9.28 11.95
N SER A 174 0.58 10.30 12.63
CA SER A 174 1.42 10.16 13.83
C SER A 174 0.71 9.58 15.04
N PHE A 175 -0.62 9.54 15.03
CA PHE A 175 -1.44 9.02 16.11
C PHE A 175 -1.71 7.51 15.96
N GLY A 176 -1.21 6.91 14.87
CA GLY A 176 -1.36 5.49 14.57
C GLY A 176 -2.64 5.16 13.80
N ASN A 177 -3.38 6.17 13.34
CA ASN A 177 -4.55 5.92 12.51
C ASN A 177 -4.12 5.57 11.09
N THR A 178 -4.96 4.75 10.45
CA THR A 178 -4.81 4.41 9.04
C THR A 178 -6.14 4.61 8.34
N TYR A 179 -6.12 5.45 7.31
CA TYR A 179 -7.27 5.82 6.52
C TYR A 179 -7.15 5.28 5.11
N TYR A 180 -8.22 4.72 4.57
CA TYR A 180 -8.31 4.24 3.18
C TYR A 180 -9.26 5.13 2.41
N ARG A 181 -8.92 5.52 1.18
CA ARG A 181 -9.69 6.50 0.37
C ARG A 181 -11.18 6.22 0.31
N GLU A 182 -11.58 4.95 0.30
CA GLU A 182 -12.97 4.52 0.25
C GLU A 182 -13.78 4.92 1.49
N ASN A 183 -13.09 5.03 2.63
CA ASN A 183 -13.67 5.26 3.95
C ASN A 183 -13.44 6.68 4.49
N ILE A 184 -12.85 7.57 3.69
CA ILE A 184 -12.60 8.96 4.09
C ILE A 184 -13.66 9.88 3.48
N ALA A 185 -14.03 10.92 4.22
CA ALA A 185 -14.87 11.99 3.69
C ALA A 185 -14.21 12.61 2.46
N LYS A 186 -14.98 12.65 1.36
CA LYS A 186 -14.57 13.24 0.09
C LYS A 186 -15.27 14.58 -0.09
N ALA A 187 -14.52 15.61 -0.49
CA ALA A 187 -15.12 16.84 -0.97
C ALA A 187 -15.77 16.62 -2.35
N THR A 188 -16.46 17.65 -2.87
CA THR A 188 -17.27 17.54 -4.10
C THR A 188 -16.46 17.13 -5.34
N SER A 189 -15.18 17.51 -5.43
CA SER A 189 -14.27 17.11 -6.51
C SER A 189 -13.54 15.78 -6.22
N GLY A 190 -13.77 15.21 -5.03
CA GLY A 190 -13.21 13.96 -4.58
C GLY A 190 -11.87 14.07 -3.84
N GLU A 191 -11.51 15.26 -3.37
CA GLU A 191 -10.39 15.52 -2.46
C GLU A 191 -10.63 14.85 -1.10
N ILE A 192 -9.56 14.42 -0.44
CA ILE A 192 -9.60 13.79 0.87
C ILE A 192 -9.53 14.87 1.95
N LEU A 193 -10.49 14.87 2.88
CA LEU A 193 -10.46 15.70 4.09
C LEU A 193 -10.41 14.82 5.34
N ILE A 194 -9.37 15.02 6.15
CA ILE A 194 -9.25 14.45 7.50
C ILE A 194 -9.18 15.62 8.47
N ASP A 195 -10.24 15.81 9.25
CA ASP A 195 -10.35 16.92 10.22
C ASP A 195 -10.45 16.40 11.65
N HIS A 196 -9.39 16.69 12.42
CA HIS A 196 -9.28 16.42 13.85
C HIS A 196 -9.23 17.71 14.68
N SER A 197 -9.46 18.88 14.09
CA SER A 197 -9.35 20.18 14.77
C SER A 197 -10.30 20.32 15.96
N ASN A 198 -11.36 19.50 16.03
CA ASN A 198 -12.34 19.51 17.13
C ASN A 198 -12.22 18.33 18.11
N ASP A 199 -11.23 17.46 17.94
CA ASP A 199 -11.01 16.32 18.85
C ASP A 199 -9.73 16.52 19.68
N SER A 200 -9.92 16.61 21.00
CA SER A 200 -8.85 16.85 21.96
C SER A 200 -7.76 15.78 21.99
N ASN A 201 -8.04 14.57 21.52
CA ASN A 201 -7.05 13.50 21.44
C ASN A 201 -5.95 13.77 20.41
N TYR A 202 -6.21 14.70 19.47
CA TYR A 202 -5.32 15.04 18.37
C TYR A 202 -4.69 16.42 18.52
N TYR A 203 -4.88 17.08 19.66
CA TYR A 203 -4.33 18.39 19.90
C TYR A 203 -2.82 18.29 20.12
N LEU A 204 -2.07 19.09 19.35
CA LEU A 204 -0.62 19.18 19.46
C LEU A 204 -0.20 20.55 20.00
N ARG A 205 1.07 20.67 20.35
CA ARG A 205 1.71 21.89 20.84
C ARG A 205 3.02 22.15 20.09
N PRO A 206 3.60 23.36 20.22
CA PRO A 206 4.95 23.61 19.75
C PRO A 206 5.94 22.56 20.30
N SER A 207 6.86 22.13 19.45
CA SER A 207 7.81 21.02 19.64
C SER A 207 7.29 19.60 19.44
N ASP A 208 5.98 19.38 19.38
CA ASP A 208 5.43 18.08 18.97
C ASP A 208 5.73 17.82 17.49
N ILE A 209 5.78 16.55 17.10
CA ILE A 209 6.02 16.13 15.72
C ILE A 209 4.72 15.59 15.14
N LEU A 210 4.23 16.24 14.09
CA LEU A 210 3.17 15.72 13.24
C LEU A 210 3.82 14.96 12.08
N SER A 211 3.51 13.67 11.94
CA SER A 211 3.93 12.88 10.78
C SER A 211 2.73 12.36 10.01
N ILE A 212 2.82 12.42 8.68
CA ILE A 212 1.81 11.87 7.77
C ILE A 212 2.53 11.12 6.66
N GLU A 213 2.05 9.92 6.37
CA GLU A 213 2.54 9.07 5.29
C GLU A 213 1.39 8.74 4.36
N ILE A 214 1.61 8.88 3.06
CA ILE A 214 0.61 8.59 2.03
C ILE A 214 1.07 7.44 1.15
N GLU A 215 0.11 6.65 0.70
CA GLU A 215 0.28 5.73 -0.42
C GLU A 215 -0.50 6.30 -1.60
N VAL A 216 0.18 6.53 -2.72
CA VAL A 216 -0.43 6.86 -4.01
C VAL A 216 -0.69 5.56 -4.75
N ASP A 217 -1.69 5.55 -5.63
CA ASP A 217 -1.99 4.43 -6.50
C ASP A 217 -0.72 3.96 -7.22
N PRO A 218 -0.23 2.75 -6.94
CA PRO A 218 1.06 2.30 -7.38
C PRO A 218 1.03 1.78 -8.83
N SER A 219 -0.15 1.76 -9.47
CA SER A 219 -0.27 1.59 -10.92
C SER A 219 0.40 2.71 -11.70
N PHE A 220 0.58 3.88 -11.07
CA PHE A 220 1.35 5.00 -11.60
C PHE A 220 2.81 4.90 -11.17
N ASP A 221 3.73 5.15 -12.09
CA ASP A 221 5.14 5.24 -11.75
C ASP A 221 5.41 6.53 -10.97
N GLU A 222 6.31 6.49 -9.99
CA GLU A 222 6.67 7.68 -9.20
C GLU A 222 7.29 8.79 -10.07
N SER A 223 7.81 8.44 -11.25
CA SER A 223 8.30 9.40 -12.23
C SER A 223 7.20 10.06 -13.04
N ASP A 224 5.95 9.59 -13.00
CA ASP A 224 4.83 10.13 -13.79
C ASP A 224 4.04 11.22 -13.05
N TYR A 225 4.35 11.46 -11.78
CA TYR A 225 3.66 12.45 -10.97
C TYR A 225 4.59 13.11 -9.95
N THR A 226 4.13 14.21 -9.37
CA THR A 226 4.81 14.93 -8.29
C THR A 226 3.96 14.95 -7.03
N ILE A 227 4.62 14.87 -5.88
CA ILE A 227 3.99 15.04 -4.57
C ILE A 227 4.47 16.37 -4.00
N GLU A 228 3.57 17.25 -3.57
CA GLU A 228 3.93 18.51 -2.93
C GLU A 228 3.22 18.65 -1.58
N TRP A 229 4.00 18.80 -0.50
CA TRP A 229 3.47 19.14 0.82
C TRP A 229 3.49 20.65 1.05
N ARG A 230 2.33 21.21 1.43
CA ARG A 230 2.14 22.62 1.82
C ARG A 230 1.73 22.72 3.29
N GLY A 231 2.08 23.84 3.93
CA GLY A 231 1.96 24.03 5.38
C GLY A 231 3.23 23.69 6.17
N VAL A 232 4.36 23.55 5.47
CA VAL A 232 5.71 23.27 5.99
C VAL A 232 6.64 24.48 5.75
N SER A 233 7.76 24.59 6.47
CA SER A 233 8.74 25.69 6.32
C SER A 233 9.42 25.74 4.96
N GLU A 234 9.71 24.57 4.41
CA GLU A 234 10.39 24.36 3.14
C GLU A 234 9.55 23.41 2.30
N GLU A 235 9.39 23.70 1.02
CA GLU A 235 8.63 22.85 0.09
C GLU A 235 9.26 21.45 0.05
N MET A 236 8.55 20.46 0.61
CA MET A 236 8.95 19.07 0.49
C MET A 236 8.28 18.46 -0.74
N LYS A 237 9.06 18.30 -1.80
CA LYS A 237 8.64 17.69 -3.06
C LYS A 237 9.02 16.21 -3.10
N ASN A 238 8.14 15.41 -3.71
CA ASN A 238 8.32 14.00 -4.01
C ASN A 238 8.62 13.11 -2.79
N SER A 239 8.09 13.48 -1.62
CA SER A 239 8.12 12.64 -0.43
C SER A 239 6.76 12.05 -0.13
N LYS A 240 6.67 10.72 -0.02
CA LYS A 240 5.47 10.02 0.45
C LYS A 240 5.22 10.20 1.95
N LYS A 241 6.21 10.71 2.69
CA LYS A 241 6.13 10.92 4.13
C LYS A 241 6.62 12.30 4.52
N ILE A 242 5.89 12.95 5.41
CA ILE A 242 6.26 14.22 6.01
C ILE A 242 6.37 14.06 7.54
N SER A 243 7.36 14.71 8.13
CA SER A 243 7.52 14.84 9.58
C SER A 243 7.79 16.32 9.90
N LEU A 244 6.78 17.01 10.41
CA LEU A 244 6.83 18.42 10.74
C LEU A 244 6.93 18.61 12.25
N LYS A 245 8.02 19.22 12.71
CA LYS A 245 8.11 19.72 14.09
C LYS A 245 7.30 21.02 14.18
N LEU A 246 6.31 21.04 15.06
CA LEU A 246 5.44 22.21 15.23
C LEU A 246 6.17 23.33 15.97
N GLU A 247 5.78 24.57 15.67
CA GLU A 247 6.42 25.79 16.15
C GLU A 247 5.33 26.78 16.56
N ASN A 248 5.69 27.86 17.23
CA ASN A 248 4.72 28.87 17.67
C ASN A 248 3.91 29.47 16.50
N ARG A 249 4.48 29.54 15.29
CA ARG A 249 3.76 30.01 14.09
C ARG A 249 2.64 29.06 13.63
N HIS A 250 2.65 27.81 14.07
CA HIS A 250 1.62 26.81 13.74
C HIS A 250 0.45 26.83 14.73
N VAL A 251 0.54 27.59 15.84
CA VAL A 251 -0.53 27.70 16.85
C VAL A 251 -1.78 28.30 16.22
N GLY A 252 -2.92 27.62 16.42
CA GLY A 252 -4.19 28.04 15.84
C GLY A 252 -5.32 27.05 16.09
N GLN A 253 -6.55 27.52 15.93
CA GLN A 253 -7.75 26.68 16.02
C GLN A 253 -7.79 25.60 14.94
N GLN A 254 -7.17 25.87 13.79
CA GLN A 254 -7.12 24.99 12.62
C GLN A 254 -5.80 25.21 11.89
N PHE A 255 -4.84 24.31 12.12
CA PHE A 255 -3.63 24.17 11.33
C PHE A 255 -3.88 23.10 10.27
N SER A 256 -3.58 23.41 9.01
CA SER A 256 -3.76 22.46 7.90
C SER A 256 -2.43 22.13 7.24
N LEU A 257 -2.18 20.83 7.14
CA LEU A 257 -1.14 20.26 6.30
C LEU A 257 -1.81 19.72 5.03
N THR A 258 -1.34 20.13 3.86
CA THR A 258 -1.95 19.75 2.59
C THR A 258 -0.95 19.01 1.73
N CYS A 259 -1.38 17.92 1.08
CA CYS A 259 -0.60 17.19 0.10
C CYS A 259 -1.29 17.29 -1.26
N TYR A 260 -0.54 17.68 -2.28
CA TYR A 260 -0.99 17.72 -3.66
C TYR A 260 -0.33 16.62 -4.47
N ILE A 261 -1.12 16.00 -5.34
CA ILE A 261 -0.67 15.08 -6.37
C ILE A 261 -0.98 15.71 -7.73
N THR A 262 0.05 15.78 -8.57
CA THR A 262 -0.03 16.31 -9.93
C THR A 262 0.68 15.35 -10.86
N SER A 263 -0.04 14.76 -11.82
CA SER A 263 0.55 14.00 -12.92
C SER A 263 1.31 14.90 -13.88
N LYS A 264 2.11 14.32 -14.77
CA LYS A 264 2.82 15.05 -15.84
C LYS A 264 1.99 15.19 -17.13
N GLU A 265 0.69 14.90 -17.06
CA GLU A 265 -0.23 15.05 -18.19
C GLU A 265 -0.54 16.54 -18.46
N ASP A 266 -0.92 16.87 -19.70
CA ASP A 266 -1.34 18.24 -20.07
C ASP A 266 -2.78 18.57 -19.62
N TRP A 267 -3.44 17.63 -18.94
CA TRP A 267 -4.80 17.75 -18.41
C TRP A 267 -4.83 17.18 -16.99
N HIS A 268 -5.76 17.69 -16.17
CA HIS A 268 -5.87 17.28 -14.77
C HIS A 268 -7.32 17.14 -14.33
N ARG A 269 -7.55 16.26 -13.36
CA ARG A 269 -8.89 15.97 -12.82
C ARG A 269 -9.50 17.16 -12.06
N ILE A 270 -8.68 17.92 -11.35
CA ILE A 270 -9.09 19.07 -10.55
C ILE A 270 -8.58 20.34 -11.23
N ARG A 271 -9.43 21.38 -11.29
CA ARG A 271 -9.02 22.68 -11.83
C ARG A 271 -7.85 23.25 -11.04
N GLY A 272 -6.82 23.71 -11.74
CA GLY A 272 -5.60 24.28 -11.13
C GLY A 272 -4.40 23.34 -11.12
N GLU A 273 -4.28 22.45 -12.11
CA GLU A 273 -3.13 21.54 -12.30
C GLU A 273 -2.95 20.51 -11.18
N LEU A 274 -4.07 19.96 -10.69
CA LEU A 274 -4.09 19.00 -9.59
C LEU A 274 -4.92 17.78 -9.96
N ASP A 275 -4.47 16.61 -9.51
CA ASP A 275 -5.18 15.34 -9.72
C ASP A 275 -5.79 14.78 -8.45
N ASP A 276 -5.16 15.05 -7.31
CA ASP A 276 -5.69 14.71 -6.01
C ASP A 276 -5.13 15.62 -4.90
N VAL A 277 -5.90 15.73 -3.81
CA VAL A 277 -5.56 16.56 -2.67
C VAL A 277 -5.90 15.84 -1.38
N LEU A 278 -4.97 15.85 -0.43
CA LEU A 278 -5.23 15.54 0.99
C LEU A 278 -5.16 16.83 1.80
N MET A 279 -6.22 17.15 2.53
CA MET A 279 -6.24 18.18 3.57
C MET A 279 -6.31 17.49 4.94
N TYR A 280 -5.25 17.62 5.73
CA TYR A 280 -5.21 17.13 7.10
C TYR A 280 -5.25 18.32 8.06
N GLN A 281 -6.20 18.33 8.98
CA GLN A 281 -6.47 19.47 9.86
C GLN A 281 -6.42 19.05 11.33
N ILE A 282 -5.69 19.84 12.13
CA ILE A 282 -5.55 19.65 13.57
C ILE A 282 -5.63 20.99 14.30
N LYS A 283 -5.71 20.95 15.63
CA LYS A 283 -5.56 22.12 16.49
C LYS A 283 -4.19 22.12 17.13
N VAL A 284 -3.49 23.25 17.06
CA VAL A 284 -2.21 23.43 17.73
C VAL A 284 -2.40 24.45 18.84
N LEU A 285 -2.30 23.98 20.09
CA LEU A 285 -2.49 24.80 21.28
C LEU A 285 -1.26 25.67 21.56
N PRO A 286 -1.42 26.80 22.28
CA PRO A 286 -0.28 27.61 22.73
C PRO A 286 0.74 26.79 23.55
N PRO A 287 2.01 27.22 23.64
CA PRO A 287 2.98 26.60 24.54
C PRO A 287 2.51 26.69 26.00
N VAL A 288 2.97 25.75 26.83
CA VAL A 288 2.75 25.75 28.29
C VAL A 288 3.89 26.49 28.97
#